data_AF-A0A061SNG2-F1
#
_entry.id   AF-A0A061SNG2-F1
#
_cell.length_a   1.000
_cell.length_b   1.000
_cell.length_c   1.000
_cell.angle_alpha   90.00
_cell.angle_beta   90.00
_cell.angle_gamma   90.00
#
_symmetry.space_group_name_H-M   'P 1'
#
loop_
_entity.id
_entity.type
_entity.pdbx_description
1 polymer ?
#
loop_
_entity_poly.entity_id
_entity_poly.type
_entity_poly.pdbx_seq_one_letter_code
_entity_poly.pdbx_strand_id
1 'polypeptide(L)'
;MPFLLLILSALGGAIWWWVRNNPRDALHVASDVATTVKNAPRKLAFRRQTNAHPVEGIDDHRIAICAIAQAFIELDDLPTREQRDKLHVLLRSRMQTSEEEAQEMEVLGRWLITQCDGAKPAISRLGRRLHKIDGNASWGLLQEILMDLVDGTLTYGQIGAIEDLKLALRK
;
A
#
# COMPACT_ATOMS: atom_id res chain seq x y z
N MET A 1 -18.52 34.30 -0.01
CA MET A 1 -17.06 34.47 -0.22
C MET A 1 -16.32 35.31 0.83
N PRO A 2 -16.89 36.30 1.56
CA PRO A 2 -16.14 37.00 2.62
C PRO A 2 -16.04 36.20 3.93
N PHE A 3 -17.04 35.38 4.23
CA PHE A 3 -17.09 34.60 5.48
C PHE A 3 -16.01 33.52 5.57
N LEU A 4 -15.67 32.86 4.46
CA LEU A 4 -14.60 31.85 4.45
C LEU A 4 -13.23 32.48 4.72
N LEU A 5 -12.98 33.65 4.14
CA LEU A 5 -11.74 34.41 4.39
C LEU A 5 -11.66 34.90 5.83
N LEU A 6 -12.79 35.29 6.43
CA LEU A 6 -12.87 35.69 7.83
C LEU A 6 -12.57 34.51 8.76
N ILE A 7 -13.13 33.34 8.47
CA ILE A 7 -12.88 32.12 9.25
C ILE A 7 -11.41 31.70 9.14
N LEU A 8 -10.85 31.68 7.92
CA LEU A 8 -9.45 31.31 7.69
C LEU A 8 -8.47 32.29 8.36
N SER A 9 -8.74 33.60 8.29
CA SER A 9 -7.90 34.61 8.94
C SER A 9 -8.01 34.56 10.46
N ALA A 10 -9.21 34.31 11.02
CA ALA A 10 -9.39 34.13 12.46
C ALA A 10 -8.63 32.88 12.96
N LEU A 11 -8.72 31.76 12.25
CA LEU A 11 -7.98 30.54 12.57
C LEU A 11 -6.47 30.74 12.47
N GLY A 12 -5.99 31.35 11.38
CA GLY A 12 -4.58 31.65 11.19
C GLY A 12 -4.02 32.59 12.28
N GLY A 13 -4.78 33.62 12.66
CA GLY A 13 -4.41 34.54 13.72
C GLY A 13 -4.34 33.86 15.09
N ALA A 14 -5.29 32.98 15.41
CA ALA A 14 -5.29 32.22 16.66
C ALA A 14 -4.09 31.26 16.75
N ILE A 15 -3.78 30.56 15.67
CA ILE A 15 -2.62 29.65 15.60
C ILE A 15 -1.32 30.45 15.77
N TRP A 16 -1.17 31.58 15.07
CA TRP A 16 0.03 32.41 15.16
C TRP A 16 0.23 32.99 16.58
N TRP A 17 -0.84 33.48 17.21
CA TRP A 17 -0.79 33.99 18.58
C TRP A 17 -0.40 32.91 19.58
N TRP A 18 -0.95 31.70 19.42
CA TRP A 18 -0.61 30.56 20.27
C TRP A 18 0.84 30.10 20.11
N VAL A 19 1.34 29.96 18.87
CA VAL A 19 2.73 29.60 18.58
C VAL A 19 3.72 30.62 19.16
N ARG A 20 3.39 31.91 19.06
CA ARG A 20 4.24 32.98 19.61
C ARG A 20 4.34 32.94 21.14
N ASN A 21 3.24 32.63 21.81
CA ASN A 21 3.21 32.59 23.28
C ASN A 21 3.73 31.27 23.86
N ASN A 22 3.81 30.21 23.05
CA ASN A 22 4.16 28.87 23.51
C ASN A 22 5.22 28.18 22.62
N PRO A 23 6.42 28.77 22.45
CA PRO A 23 7.39 28.35 21.44
C PRO A 23 7.97 26.94 21.67
N ARG A 24 8.09 26.50 22.92
CA ARG A 24 8.60 25.14 23.24
C ARG A 24 7.59 24.07 22.88
N ASP A 25 6.32 24.29 23.21
CA ASP A 25 5.25 23.34 22.90
C ASP A 25 4.94 23.33 21.40
N ALA A 26 5.10 24.46 20.70
CA ALA A 26 5.00 24.51 19.24
C ALA A 26 6.06 23.65 18.55
N LEU A 27 7.29 23.58 19.09
CA LEU A 27 8.34 22.70 18.59
C LEU A 27 8.02 21.22 18.85
N HIS A 28 7.51 20.88 20.03
CA HIS A 28 7.08 19.52 20.36
C HIS A 28 5.88 19.06 19.52
N VAL A 29 4.88 19.94 19.33
CA VAL A 29 3.73 19.65 18.45
C VAL A 29 4.17 19.55 17.00
N ALA A 30 5.13 20.37 16.53
CA ALA A 30 5.66 20.24 15.18
C ALA A 30 6.46 18.93 15.01
N SER A 31 7.26 18.52 15.99
CA SER A 31 7.97 17.23 15.95
C SER A 31 7.00 16.05 16.04
N ASP A 32 5.97 16.14 16.88
CA ASP A 32 4.95 15.09 17.02
C ASP A 32 4.06 15.02 15.80
N VAL A 33 3.67 16.14 15.18
CA VAL A 33 2.94 16.16 13.90
C VAL A 33 3.84 15.65 12.78
N ALA A 34 5.11 16.05 12.71
CA ALA A 34 6.03 15.53 11.71
C ALA A 34 6.25 14.02 11.88
N THR A 35 6.37 13.53 13.11
CA THR A 35 6.51 12.11 13.43
C THR A 35 5.20 11.36 13.21
N THR A 36 4.06 11.96 13.52
CA THR A 36 2.72 11.39 13.33
C THR A 36 2.33 11.37 11.87
N VAL A 37 2.71 12.36 11.06
CA VAL A 37 2.52 12.38 9.59
C VAL A 37 3.48 11.39 8.93
N LYS A 38 4.72 11.30 9.40
CA LYS A 38 5.68 10.29 8.93
C LYS A 38 5.26 8.87 9.29
N ASN A 39 4.59 8.68 10.43
CA ASN A 39 4.06 7.39 10.90
C ASN A 39 2.56 7.18 10.58
N ALA A 40 1.90 8.17 9.97
CA ALA A 40 0.49 8.10 9.60
C ALA A 40 0.17 6.99 8.58
N PRO A 41 1.07 6.56 7.67
CA PRO A 41 0.73 5.46 6.77
C PRO A 41 0.42 4.15 7.51
N ARG A 42 1.08 3.88 8.64
CA ARG A 42 0.99 2.57 9.34
C ARG A 42 -0.33 2.31 10.06
N LYS A 43 -1.02 3.34 10.55
CA LYS A 43 -2.31 3.19 11.26
C LYS A 43 -3.53 3.52 10.39
N LEU A 44 -3.32 4.17 9.24
CA LEU A 44 -4.39 4.51 8.31
C LEU A 44 -4.65 3.42 7.26
N ALA A 45 -3.73 2.48 7.06
CA ALA A 45 -3.88 1.43 6.05
C ALA A 45 -4.83 0.28 6.46
N PHE A 46 -5.36 0.26 7.69
CA PHE A 46 -6.33 -0.75 8.12
C PHE A 46 -7.55 -0.18 8.85
N ARG A 47 -8.71 -0.18 8.19
CA ARG A 47 -9.99 0.05 8.85
C ARG A 47 -10.47 -1.21 9.59
N ARG A 48 -10.61 -1.13 10.92
CA ARG A 48 -11.17 -2.22 11.74
C ARG A 48 -12.62 -2.48 11.33
N GLN A 49 -12.88 -3.67 10.78
CA GLN A 49 -14.22 -4.18 10.47
C GLN A 49 -14.42 -5.53 11.17
N THR A 50 -15.48 -5.67 11.95
CA THR A 50 -15.87 -6.94 12.56
C THR A 50 -16.38 -7.91 11.49
N ASN A 51 -15.97 -9.18 11.56
CA ASN A 51 -16.37 -10.26 10.64
C ASN A 51 -15.97 -10.08 9.17
N ALA A 52 -15.03 -9.17 8.87
CA ALA A 52 -14.47 -9.02 7.53
C ALA A 52 -13.16 -9.80 7.39
N HIS A 53 -12.91 -10.33 6.19
CA HIS A 53 -11.62 -10.94 5.87
C HIS A 53 -10.50 -9.87 5.95
N PRO A 54 -9.29 -10.20 6.44
CA PRO A 54 -8.22 -9.21 6.63
C PRO A 54 -7.90 -8.35 5.42
N VAL A 55 -7.93 -8.93 4.22
CA VAL A 55 -7.78 -8.20 2.94
C VAL A 55 -8.73 -7.01 2.80
N GLU A 56 -9.98 -7.10 3.29
CA GLU A 56 -10.92 -5.97 3.20
C GLU A 56 -10.47 -4.77 4.05
N GLY A 57 -9.62 -5.00 5.06
CA GLY A 57 -9.06 -3.93 5.87
C GLY A 57 -8.05 -3.06 5.14
N ILE A 58 -7.39 -3.55 4.07
CA ILE A 58 -6.27 -2.86 3.42
C ILE A 58 -6.74 -1.57 2.73
N ASP A 59 -6.27 -0.42 3.16
CA ASP A 59 -6.61 0.89 2.60
C ASP A 59 -5.46 1.52 1.78
N ASP A 60 -4.23 1.01 1.90
CA ASP A 60 -3.08 1.44 1.08
C ASP A 60 -2.90 0.50 -0.13
N HIS A 61 -2.99 1.06 -1.34
CA HIS A 61 -2.82 0.33 -2.60
C HIS A 61 -1.44 -0.33 -2.70
N ARG A 62 -0.39 0.27 -2.12
CA ARG A 62 0.99 -0.26 -2.16
C ARG A 62 1.09 -1.61 -1.45
N ILE A 63 0.36 -1.80 -0.35
CA ILE A 63 0.28 -3.08 0.37
C ILE A 63 -0.39 -4.15 -0.50
N ALA A 64 -1.49 -3.80 -1.17
CA ALA A 64 -2.17 -4.72 -2.07
C ALA A 64 -1.28 -5.11 -3.26
N ILE A 65 -0.57 -4.15 -3.88
CA ILE A 65 0.40 -4.41 -4.95
C ILE A 65 1.52 -5.35 -4.47
N CYS A 66 2.11 -5.06 -3.30
CA CYS A 66 3.15 -5.91 -2.71
C CYS A 66 2.65 -7.35 -2.50
N ALA A 67 1.48 -7.52 -1.89
CA ALA A 67 0.90 -8.83 -1.63
C ALA A 67 0.57 -9.58 -2.94
N ILE A 68 0.06 -8.89 -3.96
CA ILE A 68 -0.18 -9.49 -5.29
C ILE A 68 1.14 -9.93 -5.93
N ALA A 69 2.17 -9.09 -5.88
CA ALA A 69 3.47 -9.40 -6.46
C ALA A 69 4.16 -10.59 -5.75
N GLN A 70 4.06 -10.67 -4.41
CA GLN A 70 4.52 -11.83 -3.64
C GLN A 70 3.74 -13.10 -4.01
N ALA A 71 2.42 -13.01 -4.09
CA ALA A 71 1.59 -14.15 -4.51
C ALA A 71 1.95 -14.60 -5.93
N PHE A 72 2.25 -13.66 -6.83
CA PHE A 72 2.57 -13.93 -8.23
C PHE A 72 3.84 -14.77 -8.39
N ILE A 73 4.88 -14.50 -7.61
CA ILE A 73 6.12 -15.29 -7.62
C ILE A 73 5.99 -16.62 -6.84
N GLU A 74 4.88 -16.84 -6.13
CA GLU A 74 4.54 -18.06 -5.37
C GLU A 74 3.57 -19.00 -6.13
N LEU A 75 3.15 -18.67 -7.36
CA LEU A 75 2.08 -19.39 -8.05
C LEU A 75 2.42 -20.82 -8.46
N ASP A 76 3.66 -21.08 -8.88
CA ASP A 76 4.07 -22.38 -9.41
C ASP A 76 4.99 -23.15 -8.44
N ASP A 77 5.81 -22.44 -7.66
CA ASP A 77 6.68 -23.01 -6.63
C ASP A 77 7.02 -21.94 -5.58
N LEU A 78 7.76 -22.33 -4.54
CA LEU A 78 8.32 -21.41 -3.57
C LEU A 78 9.28 -20.41 -4.25
N PRO A 79 9.16 -19.11 -3.97
CA PRO A 79 9.96 -18.09 -4.61
C PRO A 79 11.43 -18.25 -4.21
N THR A 80 12.33 -18.07 -5.17
CA THR A 80 13.77 -18.10 -4.90
C THR A 80 14.20 -16.87 -4.08
N ARG A 81 15.40 -16.93 -3.50
CA ARG A 81 15.97 -15.76 -2.80
C ARG A 81 16.14 -14.57 -3.74
N GLU A 82 16.62 -14.83 -4.95
CA GLU A 82 16.84 -13.80 -5.97
C GLU A 82 15.53 -13.11 -6.38
N GLN A 83 14.44 -13.87 -6.57
CA GLN A 83 13.13 -13.29 -6.87
C GLN A 83 12.61 -12.39 -5.73
N ARG A 84 12.83 -12.78 -4.47
CA ARG A 84 12.45 -11.96 -3.31
C ARG A 84 13.30 -10.70 -3.20
N ASP A 85 14.61 -10.82 -3.39
CA ASP A 85 15.54 -9.67 -3.35
C ASP A 85 15.22 -8.69 -4.50
N LYS A 86 14.89 -9.21 -5.68
CA LYS A 86 14.45 -8.44 -6.85
C LYS A 86 13.12 -7.73 -6.59
N LEU A 87 12.13 -8.44 -6.03
CA LEU A 87 10.86 -7.84 -5.60
C LEU A 87 11.11 -6.70 -4.62
N HIS A 88 11.94 -6.92 -3.60
CA HIS A 88 12.27 -5.90 -2.60
C HIS A 88 12.82 -4.61 -3.24
N VAL A 89 13.75 -4.74 -4.18
CA VAL A 89 14.32 -3.60 -4.93
C VAL A 89 13.25 -2.91 -5.81
N LEU A 90 12.40 -3.68 -6.48
CA LEU A 90 11.32 -3.14 -7.31
C LEU A 90 10.30 -2.36 -6.48
N LEU A 91 9.88 -2.88 -5.33
CA LEU A 91 8.92 -2.20 -4.46
C LEU A 91 9.47 -0.84 -4.03
N ARG A 92 10.73 -0.79 -3.60
CA ARG A 92 11.39 0.45 -3.17
C ARG A 92 11.56 1.46 -4.28
N SER A 93 12.02 1.02 -5.45
CA SER A 93 12.27 1.92 -6.58
C SER A 93 10.99 2.43 -7.22
N ARG A 94 9.97 1.58 -7.38
CA ARG A 94 8.73 1.92 -8.09
C ARG A 94 7.70 2.63 -7.21
N MET A 95 7.65 2.31 -5.91
CA MET A 95 6.68 2.91 -4.97
C MET A 95 7.32 3.92 -4.02
N GLN A 96 8.61 4.23 -4.19
CA GLN A 96 9.38 5.19 -3.40
C GLN A 96 9.35 4.89 -1.89
N THR A 97 9.35 3.61 -1.52
CA THR A 97 9.30 3.17 -0.12
C THR A 97 10.70 3.11 0.50
N SER A 98 10.77 3.35 1.80
CA SER A 98 12.00 3.11 2.56
C SER A 98 12.30 1.62 2.70
N GLU A 99 13.53 1.26 3.08
CA GLU A 99 13.91 -0.13 3.39
C GLU A 99 12.96 -0.76 4.42
N GLU A 100 12.75 -0.06 5.54
CA GLU A 100 11.92 -0.52 6.65
C GLU A 100 10.46 -0.70 6.20
N GLU A 101 9.91 0.27 5.46
CA GLU A 101 8.54 0.21 4.95
C GLU A 101 8.36 -0.96 3.97
N ALA A 102 9.31 -1.20 3.07
CA ALA A 102 9.26 -2.34 2.16
C ALA A 102 9.29 -3.68 2.90
N GLN A 103 10.17 -3.84 3.89
CA GLN A 103 10.22 -5.06 4.72
C GLN A 103 8.92 -5.31 5.46
N GLU A 104 8.32 -4.27 6.07
CA GLU A 104 7.02 -4.37 6.74
C GLU A 104 5.91 -4.78 5.78
N MET A 105 5.87 -4.16 4.59
CA MET A 105 4.91 -4.49 3.54
C MET A 105 5.04 -5.94 3.09
N GLU A 106 6.26 -6.46 2.95
CA GLU A 106 6.50 -7.85 2.54
C GLU A 106 6.09 -8.85 3.62
N VAL A 107 6.34 -8.57 4.89
CA VAL A 107 5.88 -9.40 6.00
C VAL A 107 4.36 -9.45 6.04
N LEU A 108 3.72 -8.28 5.90
CA LEU A 108 2.27 -8.19 5.88
C LEU A 108 1.67 -8.86 4.64
N GLY A 109 2.25 -8.65 3.45
CA GLY A 109 1.78 -9.25 2.22
C GLY A 109 1.82 -10.78 2.28
N ARG A 110 2.91 -11.35 2.80
CA ARG A 110 3.00 -12.78 3.09
C ARG A 110 1.91 -13.25 4.04
N TRP A 111 1.69 -12.54 5.14
CA TRP A 111 0.60 -12.88 6.06
C TRP A 111 -0.76 -12.85 5.35
N LEU A 112 -1.06 -11.82 4.55
CA LEU A 112 -2.32 -11.71 3.80
C LEU A 112 -2.54 -12.88 2.84
N ILE A 113 -1.48 -13.37 2.17
CA ILE A 113 -1.54 -14.54 1.29
C ILE A 113 -1.96 -15.77 2.10
N THR A 114 -1.38 -15.97 3.30
CA THR A 114 -1.79 -17.09 4.18
C THR A 114 -3.24 -17.01 4.62
N GLN A 115 -3.78 -15.80 4.80
CA GLN A 115 -5.19 -15.61 5.15
C GLN A 115 -6.13 -15.92 3.99
N CYS A 116 -5.63 -15.89 2.75
CA CYS A 116 -6.40 -16.21 1.55
C CYS A 116 -6.35 -17.70 1.16
N ASP A 117 -5.75 -18.57 1.97
CA ASP A 117 -5.49 -19.98 1.63
C ASP A 117 -4.52 -20.17 0.45
N GLY A 118 -3.56 -19.26 0.28
CA GLY A 118 -2.44 -19.39 -0.65
C GLY A 118 -2.43 -18.38 -1.81
N ALA A 119 -1.41 -18.49 -2.68
CA ALA A 119 -1.11 -17.52 -3.73
C ALA A 119 -2.26 -17.32 -4.73
N LYS A 120 -2.75 -18.41 -5.33
CA LYS A 120 -3.80 -18.36 -6.36
C LYS A 120 -5.10 -17.67 -5.88
N PRO A 121 -5.74 -18.07 -4.76
CA PRO A 121 -6.91 -17.36 -4.25
C PRO A 121 -6.59 -15.92 -3.83
N ALA A 122 -5.38 -15.64 -3.34
CA ALA A 122 -4.96 -14.29 -2.97
C ALA A 122 -4.96 -13.32 -4.16
N ILE A 123 -4.48 -13.72 -5.34
CA ILE A 123 -4.45 -12.88 -6.55
C ILE A 123 -5.82 -12.26 -6.84
N SER A 124 -6.86 -13.08 -6.94
CA SER A 124 -8.21 -12.60 -7.27
C SER A 124 -8.80 -11.70 -6.18
N ARG A 125 -8.54 -12.03 -4.91
CA ARG A 125 -9.10 -11.29 -3.76
C ARG A 125 -8.42 -9.93 -3.60
N LEU A 126 -7.09 -9.92 -3.62
CA LEU A 126 -6.29 -8.71 -3.52
C LEU A 126 -6.48 -7.82 -4.75
N GLY A 127 -6.61 -8.39 -5.96
CA GLY A 127 -6.93 -7.63 -7.16
C GLY A 127 -8.27 -6.88 -7.05
N ARG A 128 -9.33 -7.56 -6.57
CA ARG A 128 -10.62 -6.89 -6.31
C ARG A 128 -10.50 -5.84 -5.21
N ARG A 129 -9.69 -6.08 -4.18
CA ARG A 129 -9.48 -5.07 -3.12
C ARG A 129 -8.74 -3.85 -3.66
N LEU A 130 -7.69 -4.05 -4.44
CA LEU A 130 -6.95 -2.97 -5.10
C LEU A 130 -7.89 -2.12 -5.94
N HIS A 131 -8.77 -2.75 -6.73
CA HIS A 131 -9.79 -2.03 -7.48
C HIS A 131 -10.73 -1.21 -6.60
N LYS A 132 -11.13 -1.72 -5.44
CA LYS A 132 -11.93 -0.94 -4.48
C LYS A 132 -11.16 0.24 -3.87
N ILE A 133 -9.83 0.18 -3.79
CA ILE A 133 -8.99 1.25 -3.21
C ILE A 133 -8.85 2.39 -4.22
N ASP A 134 -8.45 2.10 -5.46
CA ASP A 134 -8.07 3.14 -6.42
C ASP A 134 -8.60 2.92 -7.85
N GLY A 135 -9.55 1.99 -8.02
CA GLY A 135 -10.08 1.60 -9.32
C GLY A 135 -8.99 0.94 -10.17
N ASN A 136 -8.73 1.52 -11.33
CA ASN A 136 -7.73 0.99 -12.26
C ASN A 136 -6.42 1.81 -12.25
N ALA A 137 -6.25 2.74 -11.30
CA ALA A 137 -5.11 3.65 -11.28
C ALA A 137 -3.77 2.91 -11.10
N SER A 138 -3.74 1.89 -10.25
CA SER A 138 -2.53 1.11 -9.96
C SER A 138 -2.22 0.00 -10.97
N TRP A 139 -3.07 -0.24 -11.98
CA TRP A 139 -2.87 -1.35 -12.91
C TRP A 139 -1.56 -1.25 -13.69
N GLY A 140 -1.23 -0.05 -14.20
CA GLY A 140 0.02 0.15 -14.95
C GLY A 140 1.25 -0.18 -14.10
N LEU A 141 1.30 0.36 -12.89
CA LEU A 141 2.36 0.10 -11.92
C LEU A 141 2.46 -1.38 -11.54
N LEU A 142 1.33 -2.02 -11.24
CA LEU A 142 1.28 -3.44 -10.92
C LEU A 142 1.80 -4.28 -12.08
N GLN A 143 1.33 -4.01 -13.31
CA GLN A 143 1.77 -4.73 -14.50
C GLN A 143 3.27 -4.57 -14.73
N GLU A 144 3.83 -3.37 -14.58
CA GLU A 144 5.28 -3.14 -14.67
C GLU A 144 6.05 -3.99 -13.65
N ILE A 145 5.64 -3.97 -12.38
CA ILE A 145 6.28 -4.77 -11.33
C ILE A 145 6.20 -6.27 -11.65
N LEU A 146 5.02 -6.77 -12.05
CA LEU A 146 4.84 -8.19 -12.35
C LEU A 146 5.69 -8.63 -13.54
N MET A 147 5.75 -7.82 -14.60
CA MET A 147 6.56 -8.14 -15.79
C MET A 147 8.06 -8.10 -15.48
N ASP A 148 8.51 -7.13 -14.68
CA ASP A 148 9.91 -7.05 -14.27
C ASP A 148 10.31 -8.28 -13.42
N LEU A 149 9.39 -8.89 -12.67
CA LEU A 149 9.64 -10.09 -11.85
C LEU A 149 9.77 -11.39 -12.63
N VAL A 150 9.34 -11.43 -13.90
CA VAL A 150 9.42 -12.65 -14.72
C VAL A 150 10.86 -12.90 -15.14
N ASP A 151 11.41 -14.04 -14.71
CA ASP A 151 12.72 -14.51 -15.16
C ASP A 151 12.53 -15.45 -16.36
N GLY A 152 12.43 -14.85 -17.56
CA GLY A 152 12.26 -15.58 -18.82
C GLY A 152 10.82 -15.59 -19.33
N THR A 153 10.24 -16.78 -19.53
CA THR A 153 8.87 -16.92 -20.02
C THR A 153 7.88 -17.06 -18.88
N LEU A 154 6.73 -16.39 -19.00
CA LEU A 154 5.61 -16.54 -18.07
C LEU A 154 5.17 -18.00 -17.99
N THR A 155 4.94 -18.48 -16.77
CA THR A 155 4.35 -19.80 -16.52
C THR A 155 2.85 -19.80 -16.78
N TYR A 156 2.24 -20.99 -16.89
CA TYR A 156 0.79 -21.12 -17.00
C TYR A 156 0.05 -20.51 -15.79
N GLY A 157 0.60 -20.66 -14.57
CA GLY A 157 0.04 -20.05 -13.37
C GLY A 157 0.05 -18.52 -13.45
N GLN A 158 1.16 -17.94 -13.86
CA GLN A 158 1.33 -16.49 -14.00
C GLN A 158 0.46 -15.89 -15.12
N ILE A 159 0.32 -16.58 -16.26
CA ILE A 159 -0.59 -16.16 -17.34
C ILE A 159 -2.02 -16.08 -16.81
N GLY A 160 -2.49 -17.14 -16.14
CA GLY A 160 -3.83 -17.17 -15.54
C GLY A 160 -4.02 -16.09 -14.48
N ALA A 161 -3.00 -15.82 -13.66
CA ALA A 161 -3.05 -14.75 -12.67
C ALA A 161 -3.17 -13.35 -13.31
N ILE A 162 -2.47 -13.09 -14.41
CA ILE A 162 -2.60 -11.83 -15.16
C ILE A 162 -4.02 -11.68 -15.72
N GLU A 163 -4.62 -12.76 -16.23
CA GLU A 163 -6.01 -12.76 -16.69
C GLU A 163 -6.99 -12.48 -15.55
N ASP A 164 -6.82 -13.16 -14.41
CA ASP A 164 -7.64 -12.95 -13.21
C ASP A 164 -7.53 -11.51 -12.70
N LEU A 165 -6.33 -10.91 -12.70
CA LEU A 165 -6.12 -9.52 -12.31
C LEU A 165 -6.79 -8.54 -13.27
N LYS A 166 -6.68 -8.77 -14.59
CA LYS A 166 -7.38 -7.96 -15.61
C LYS A 166 -8.89 -7.99 -15.40
N LEU A 167 -9.45 -9.14 -15.04
CA LEU A 167 -10.88 -9.26 -14.74
C LEU A 167 -11.25 -8.56 -13.43
N ALA A 168 -10.40 -8.65 -12.42
CA ALA A 168 -10.63 -8.05 -11.11
C ALA A 168 -10.54 -6.52 -11.12
N LEU A 169 -9.67 -5.92 -11.94
CA LEU A 169 -9.42 -4.48 -12.03
C LEU A 169 -10.26 -3.76 -13.12
N ARG A 170 -11.05 -4.51 -13.90
CA ARG A 170 -11.95 -3.93 -14.91
C ARG A 170 -13.36 -3.63 -14.39
N LYS A 171 -13.75 -4.23 -13.25
CA LYS A 171 -15.11 -4.14 -12.69
C LYS A 171 -15.18 -3.14 -11.55
#